data_AF-A0ABD1ZT80-F1
#
_entry.id   AF-A0ABD1ZT80-F1
#
_cell.length_a   1.000
_cell.length_b   1.000
_cell.length_c   1.000
_cell.angle_alpha   90.00
_cell.angle_beta   90.00
_cell.angle_gamma   90.00
#
_symmetry.space_group_name_H-M   'P 1'
#
loop_
_entity.id
_entity.type
_entity.pdbx_description
1 polymer ?
#
loop_
_entity_poly.entity_id
_entity_poly.type
_entity_poly.pdbx_seq_one_letter_code
_entity_poly.pdbx_strand_id
1 'polypeptide(L)'
;MYYPTNYNESNGNVQQNLYPLNWNPSNVNLSDEALNISIEKRQEDQEQIENFLKETEGSSNIIDAKSFKKPSKIGEARNSLIMIFQLNKNIETICTELQCNIDISVEEWQGKIEKCATLKNQILEAIEKFKDNTFLDQLKKDVEKRRKKRLREQVKRRNWKVEKSLRVERRARLHAEADSWLRREQAVIEKEKQDENLRKDADMILSDVRNKRNDAKKYLLILQELKNLRNVKTNIAKARGEMISTAANEVFNNIIDKLSEQWSTLDREYSIEEQGLKLMLKTDNENLIEKQKKNVFDEWQNVLFGKKVLMPDQVQTDIANLVMIRTAWDKYINFDADSSQIPIGWIIPKTPQSAAWQKYLKNDTS
;
A
#
# COMPACT_ATOMS: atom_id res chain seq x y z
N MET A 1 -25.91 28.57 -12.24
CA MET A 1 -25.94 28.98 -13.66
C MET A 1 -24.71 28.36 -14.31
N TYR A 2 -24.73 27.53 -15.34
CA TYR A 2 -25.78 26.99 -16.19
C TYR A 2 -25.25 25.64 -16.71
N TYR A 3 -26.14 24.65 -16.86
CA TYR A 3 -25.89 23.37 -17.53
C TYR A 3 -25.59 23.56 -19.03
N PRO A 4 -25.13 22.50 -19.71
CA PRO A 4 -26.05 21.92 -20.68
C PRO A 4 -26.16 20.40 -20.53
N THR A 5 -27.38 19.99 -20.19
CA THR A 5 -28.00 18.72 -20.56
C THR A 5 -28.24 18.70 -22.07
N ASN A 6 -27.92 17.59 -22.73
CA ASN A 6 -28.82 17.09 -23.76
C ASN A 6 -28.92 15.57 -23.67
N TYR A 7 -30.14 15.14 -23.38
CA TYR A 7 -30.60 13.76 -23.42
C TYR A 7 -30.65 13.28 -24.87
N ASN A 8 -30.27 12.03 -25.10
CA ASN A 8 -31.08 11.15 -25.92
C ASN A 8 -30.90 9.71 -25.42
N GLU A 9 -31.99 9.16 -24.90
CA GLU A 9 -32.15 7.75 -24.58
C GLU A 9 -32.30 6.95 -25.89
N SER A 10 -31.56 5.86 -26.01
CA SER A 10 -32.10 4.63 -26.63
C SER A 10 -31.24 3.44 -26.23
N ASN A 11 -31.83 2.61 -25.36
CA ASN A 11 -31.69 1.17 -25.21
C ASN A 11 -30.48 0.43 -25.83
N GLY A 12 -29.76 -0.26 -24.94
CA GLY A 12 -29.61 -1.71 -25.06
C GLY A 12 -28.41 -2.23 -25.84
N ASN A 13 -27.27 -2.39 -25.16
CA ASN A 13 -26.54 -3.67 -25.08
C ASN A 13 -25.26 -3.48 -24.27
N VAL A 14 -25.23 -4.05 -23.07
CA VAL A 14 -24.01 -4.14 -22.25
C VAL A 14 -23.15 -5.26 -22.85
N GLN A 15 -22.28 -4.90 -23.79
CA GLN A 15 -21.13 -5.72 -24.12
C GLN A 15 -20.14 -5.62 -22.95
N GLN A 16 -20.01 -6.72 -22.22
CA GLN A 16 -18.98 -6.89 -21.21
C GLN A 16 -17.62 -6.95 -21.91
N ASN A 17 -16.74 -6.01 -21.59
CA ASN A 17 -15.34 -6.01 -22.00
C ASN A 17 -14.63 -7.23 -21.39
N LEU A 18 -14.36 -8.22 -22.23
CA LEU A 18 -13.42 -9.32 -21.96
C LEU A 18 -12.00 -8.76 -22.09
N TYR A 19 -11.27 -8.73 -20.96
CA TYR A 19 -9.81 -8.63 -21.01
C TYR A 19 -9.24 -9.95 -21.55
N PRO A 20 -8.34 -9.94 -22.56
CA PRO A 20 -7.64 -11.15 -22.96
C PRO A 20 -6.60 -11.50 -21.90
N LEU A 21 -6.88 -12.53 -21.09
CA LEU A 21 -5.88 -13.17 -20.25
C LEU A 21 -5.03 -14.07 -21.17
N ASN A 22 -3.96 -13.51 -21.72
CA ASN A 22 -2.97 -14.29 -22.46
C ASN A 22 -2.13 -15.09 -21.45
N TRP A 23 -2.66 -16.23 -20.99
CA TRP A 23 -1.91 -17.25 -20.28
C TRP A 23 -1.37 -18.22 -21.32
N ASN A 24 -0.06 -18.13 -21.58
CA ASN A 24 0.67 -19.07 -22.40
C ASN A 24 1.10 -20.25 -21.52
N PRO A 25 0.53 -21.46 -21.65
CA PRO A 25 0.92 -22.61 -20.84
C PRO A 25 2.02 -23.34 -21.61
N SER A 26 3.26 -22.95 -21.38
CA SER A 26 4.41 -23.71 -21.84
C SER A 26 5.45 -23.68 -20.73
N ASN A 27 5.82 -24.87 -20.27
CA ASN A 27 6.71 -25.16 -19.14
C ASN A 27 6.13 -25.00 -17.73
N VAL A 28 5.27 -25.95 -17.34
CA VAL A 28 5.42 -26.56 -16.02
C VAL A 28 5.24 -28.07 -16.21
N ASN A 29 6.32 -28.84 -16.02
CA ASN A 29 6.22 -30.28 -15.82
C ASN A 29 5.52 -30.51 -14.46
N LEU A 30 4.19 -30.49 -14.44
CA LEU A 30 3.43 -31.04 -13.33
C LEU A 30 3.54 -32.56 -13.43
N SER A 31 3.98 -33.21 -12.36
CA SER A 31 3.94 -34.68 -12.28
C SER A 31 2.51 -35.17 -12.43
N ASP A 32 2.32 -36.29 -13.12
CA ASP A 32 1.02 -36.93 -13.35
C ASP A 32 0.23 -37.16 -12.04
N GLU A 33 0.95 -37.31 -10.92
CA GLU A 33 0.39 -37.40 -9.56
C GLU A 33 -0.43 -36.17 -9.15
N ALA A 34 0.03 -34.95 -9.47
CA ALA A 34 -0.64 -33.71 -9.07
C ALA A 34 -1.91 -33.45 -9.90
N LEU A 35 -1.93 -33.92 -11.15
CA LEU A 35 -3.10 -33.87 -12.01
C LEU A 35 -4.14 -34.91 -11.57
N ASN A 36 -3.71 -36.13 -11.20
CA ASN A 36 -4.62 -37.17 -10.70
C ASN A 36 -5.27 -36.77 -9.37
N ILE A 37 -4.54 -36.20 -8.42
CA ILE A 37 -5.09 -35.70 -7.15
C ILE A 37 -6.13 -34.59 -7.39
N SER A 38 -5.92 -33.74 -8.41
CA SER A 38 -6.88 -32.69 -8.77
C SER A 38 -8.14 -33.23 -9.48
N ILE A 39 -8.03 -34.38 -10.16
CA ILE A 39 -9.15 -35.03 -10.84
C ILE A 39 -9.99 -35.81 -9.80
N GLU A 40 -9.35 -36.55 -8.90
CA GLU A 40 -10.03 -37.26 -7.80
C GLU A 40 -10.79 -36.30 -6.90
N LYS A 41 -10.17 -35.18 -6.47
CA LYS A 41 -10.89 -34.14 -5.71
C LYS A 41 -12.10 -33.58 -6.44
N ARG A 42 -11.99 -33.40 -7.77
CA ARG A 42 -13.09 -32.88 -8.56
C ARG A 42 -14.24 -33.91 -8.67
N GLN A 43 -13.92 -35.20 -8.69
CA GLN A 43 -14.92 -36.28 -8.66
C GLN A 43 -15.59 -36.37 -7.29
N GLU A 44 -14.82 -36.27 -6.20
CA GLU A 44 -15.37 -36.22 -4.83
C GLU A 44 -16.30 -35.01 -4.64
N ASP A 45 -15.89 -33.83 -5.11
CA ASP A 45 -16.70 -32.61 -5.05
C ASP A 45 -18.00 -32.76 -5.89
N GLN A 46 -17.92 -33.40 -7.06
CA GLN A 46 -19.07 -33.68 -7.92
C GLN A 46 -20.07 -34.62 -7.22
N GLU A 47 -19.59 -35.70 -6.60
CA GLU A 47 -20.42 -36.64 -5.84
C GLU A 47 -21.07 -35.98 -4.61
N GLN A 48 -20.35 -35.09 -3.92
CA GLN A 48 -20.89 -34.32 -2.80
C GLN A 48 -22.01 -33.36 -3.26
N ILE A 49 -21.84 -32.70 -4.40
CA ILE A 49 -22.88 -31.83 -4.98
C ILE A 49 -24.10 -32.64 -5.38
N GLU A 50 -23.92 -33.79 -6.03
CA GLU A 50 -25.03 -34.66 -6.43
C GLU A 50 -25.79 -35.24 -5.24
N ASN A 51 -25.10 -35.63 -4.18
CA ASN A 51 -25.73 -36.08 -2.93
C ASN A 51 -26.49 -34.93 -2.24
N PHE A 52 -25.91 -33.73 -2.21
CA PHE A 52 -26.58 -32.55 -1.66
C PHE A 52 -27.86 -32.19 -2.45
N LEU A 53 -27.83 -32.29 -3.77
CA LEU A 53 -28.99 -32.05 -4.63
C LEU A 53 -30.09 -33.11 -4.41
N LYS A 54 -29.72 -34.39 -4.28
CA LYS A 54 -30.67 -35.47 -3.95
C LYS A 54 -31.30 -35.28 -2.55
N GLU A 55 -30.52 -34.84 -1.58
CA GLU A 55 -31.02 -34.51 -0.23
C GLU A 55 -31.98 -33.30 -0.25
N THR A 56 -31.73 -32.32 -1.11
CA THR A 56 -32.62 -31.15 -1.25
C THR A 56 -33.88 -31.46 -2.06
N GLU A 57 -33.82 -32.32 -3.07
CA GLU A 57 -35.00 -32.81 -3.83
C GLU A 57 -35.90 -33.73 -2.98
N GLY A 58 -35.32 -34.51 -2.06
CA GLY A 58 -36.10 -35.25 -1.06
C GLY A 58 -36.81 -34.35 -0.03
N SER A 59 -36.28 -33.15 0.20
CA SER A 59 -36.82 -32.16 1.16
C SER A 59 -37.80 -31.16 0.52
N SER A 60 -37.84 -31.02 -0.81
CA SER A 60 -38.71 -30.07 -1.51
C SER A 60 -40.21 -30.39 -1.40
N ASN A 61 -40.60 -31.63 -1.07
CA ASN A 61 -42.01 -32.00 -0.90
C ASN A 61 -42.66 -31.46 0.40
N ILE A 62 -41.90 -30.78 1.28
CA ILE A 62 -42.42 -30.25 2.56
C ILE A 62 -42.60 -28.72 2.54
N ILE A 63 -42.12 -27.99 1.51
CA ILE A 63 -42.06 -26.52 1.54
C ILE A 63 -43.17 -25.83 0.73
N ASP A 64 -43.92 -26.56 -0.09
CA ASP A 64 -45.01 -26.01 -0.93
C ASP A 64 -46.37 -25.85 -0.20
N ALA A 65 -46.31 -25.40 1.06
CA ALA A 65 -47.47 -24.91 1.80
C ALA A 65 -47.20 -23.61 2.56
N LYS A 66 -46.14 -22.85 2.20
CA LYS A 66 -45.96 -21.48 2.70
C LYS A 66 -46.91 -20.52 1.99
N SER A 67 -48.15 -20.54 2.48
CA SER A 67 -49.17 -19.49 2.46
C SER A 67 -48.88 -18.30 1.53
N PHE A 68 -49.69 -18.22 0.47
CA PHE A 68 -49.97 -16.96 -0.22
C PHE A 68 -50.02 -15.81 0.78
N LYS A 69 -49.25 -14.75 0.48
CA LYS A 69 -49.10 -13.53 1.29
C LYS A 69 -50.49 -12.98 1.63
N LYS A 70 -51.02 -13.34 2.81
CA LYS A 70 -52.13 -12.59 3.41
C LYS A 70 -51.69 -11.12 3.46
N PRO A 71 -52.55 -10.17 3.05
CA PRO A 71 -52.22 -8.76 3.25
C PRO A 71 -51.83 -8.58 4.72
N SER A 72 -50.80 -7.77 4.98
CA SER A 72 -50.42 -7.53 6.37
C SER A 72 -51.65 -7.00 7.11
N LYS A 73 -51.99 -7.55 8.28
CA LYS A 73 -53.06 -7.01 9.16
C LYS A 73 -52.94 -5.50 9.36
N ILE A 74 -51.70 -4.98 9.32
CA ILE A 74 -51.36 -3.54 9.33
C ILE A 74 -51.88 -2.77 8.10
N GLY A 75 -51.77 -3.34 6.90
CA GLY A 75 -52.23 -2.72 5.66
C GLY A 75 -53.75 -2.68 5.57
N GLU A 76 -54.41 -3.77 5.95
CA GLU A 76 -55.88 -3.83 6.06
C GLU A 76 -56.40 -2.84 7.10
N ALA A 77 -55.82 -2.83 8.32
CA ALA A 77 -56.17 -1.86 9.35
C ALA A 77 -55.95 -0.41 8.89
N ARG A 78 -54.84 -0.13 8.19
CA ARG A 78 -54.58 1.20 7.62
C ARG A 78 -55.64 1.60 6.58
N ASN A 79 -56.02 0.69 5.69
CA ASN A 79 -57.03 0.97 4.66
C ASN A 79 -58.41 1.20 5.28
N SER A 80 -58.79 0.41 6.29
CA SER A 80 -60.03 0.60 7.04
C SER A 80 -60.05 1.96 7.75
N LEU A 81 -58.95 2.39 8.37
CA LEU A 81 -58.85 3.72 8.99
C LEU A 81 -58.95 4.86 7.97
N ILE A 82 -58.31 4.70 6.80
CA ILE A 82 -58.42 5.68 5.70
C ILE A 82 -59.86 5.74 5.20
N MET A 83 -60.52 4.60 5.04
CA MET A 83 -61.93 4.51 4.63
C MET A 83 -62.84 5.19 5.66
N ILE A 84 -62.68 4.91 6.97
CA ILE A 84 -63.45 5.58 8.03
C ILE A 84 -63.27 7.10 7.97
N PHE A 85 -62.04 7.58 7.79
CA PHE A 85 -61.76 9.02 7.66
C PHE A 85 -62.44 9.64 6.43
N GLN A 86 -62.42 8.96 5.28
CA GLN A 86 -63.09 9.40 4.06
C GLN A 86 -64.61 9.44 4.22
N LEU A 87 -65.21 8.41 4.83
CA LEU A 87 -66.66 8.36 5.08
C LEU A 87 -67.10 9.46 6.06
N ASN A 88 -66.32 9.74 7.12
CA ASN A 88 -66.59 10.86 8.03
C ASN A 88 -66.55 12.20 7.30
N LYS A 89 -65.54 12.42 6.44
CA LYS A 89 -65.45 13.64 5.63
C LYS A 89 -66.67 13.81 4.71
N ASN A 90 -67.19 12.72 4.15
CA ASN A 90 -68.40 12.74 3.33
C ASN A 90 -69.66 13.06 4.14
N ILE A 91 -69.74 12.60 5.39
CA ILE A 91 -70.84 12.98 6.31
C ILE A 91 -70.72 14.47 6.65
N GLU A 92 -69.52 14.98 6.95
CA GLU A 92 -69.28 16.41 7.21
C GLU A 92 -69.71 17.27 6.03
N THR A 93 -69.39 16.89 4.79
CA THR A 93 -69.82 17.63 3.58
C THR A 93 -71.34 17.63 3.40
N ILE A 94 -72.01 16.49 3.68
CA ILE A 94 -73.47 16.44 3.61
C ILE A 94 -74.10 17.29 4.72
N CYS A 95 -73.55 17.27 5.93
CA CYS A 95 -74.01 18.10 7.04
C CYS A 95 -73.85 19.59 6.77
N THR A 96 -72.74 20.04 6.17
CA THR A 96 -72.55 21.45 5.81
C THR A 96 -73.49 21.87 4.67
N GLU A 97 -73.70 21.01 3.67
CA GLU A 97 -74.69 21.24 2.61
C GLU A 97 -76.13 21.35 3.15
N LEU A 98 -76.48 20.58 4.17
CA LEU A 98 -77.79 20.63 4.83
C LEU A 98 -77.94 21.86 5.73
N GLN A 99 -76.85 22.40 6.29
CA GLN A 99 -76.87 23.62 7.09
C GLN A 99 -76.92 24.90 6.25
N CYS A 100 -76.34 24.90 5.05
CA CYS A 100 -76.27 26.10 4.20
C CYS A 100 -77.47 26.29 3.25
N ASN A 101 -78.27 25.26 3.01
CA ASN A 101 -79.36 25.30 2.03
C ASN A 101 -80.74 25.27 2.72
N ILE A 102 -81.46 26.39 2.66
CA ILE A 102 -82.77 26.58 3.33
C ILE A 102 -83.94 26.11 2.43
N ASP A 103 -83.75 25.99 1.12
CA ASP A 103 -84.77 25.64 0.11
C ASP A 103 -84.67 24.18 -0.40
N ILE A 104 -84.35 23.22 0.46
CA ILE A 104 -84.26 21.79 0.06
C ILE A 104 -85.65 21.15 0.13
N SER A 105 -86.05 20.44 -0.94
CA SER A 105 -87.27 19.61 -0.96
C SER A 105 -87.22 18.52 0.13
N VAL A 106 -88.36 18.22 0.76
CA VAL A 106 -88.47 17.19 1.82
C VAL A 106 -87.92 15.83 1.35
N GLU A 107 -88.07 15.50 0.06
CA GLU A 107 -87.57 14.28 -0.56
C GLU A 107 -86.04 14.25 -0.68
N GLU A 108 -85.43 15.39 -1.04
CA GLU A 108 -83.96 15.53 -1.13
C GLU A 108 -83.31 15.57 0.26
N TRP A 109 -84.00 16.16 1.23
CA TRP A 109 -83.59 16.18 2.64
C TRP A 109 -83.57 14.77 3.21
N GLN A 110 -84.66 14.02 3.01
CA GLN A 110 -84.77 12.62 3.42
C GLN A 110 -83.71 11.74 2.74
N GLY A 111 -83.47 11.92 1.44
CA GLY A 111 -82.45 11.18 0.70
C GLY A 111 -81.02 11.47 1.17
N LYS A 112 -80.70 12.70 1.61
CA LYS A 112 -79.39 13.02 2.21
C LYS A 112 -79.24 12.44 3.62
N ILE A 113 -80.30 12.42 4.42
CA ILE A 113 -80.33 11.77 5.74
C ILE A 113 -80.11 10.26 5.62
N GLU A 114 -80.75 9.60 4.66
CA GLU A 114 -80.58 8.17 4.39
C GLU A 114 -79.15 7.85 3.92
N LYS A 115 -78.54 8.71 3.09
CA LYS A 115 -77.12 8.61 2.72
C LYS A 115 -76.21 8.75 3.96
N CYS A 116 -76.47 9.71 4.85
CA CYS A 116 -75.73 9.81 6.11
C CYS A 116 -75.90 8.57 7.00
N ALA A 117 -77.10 8.00 7.06
CA ALA A 117 -77.37 6.77 7.82
C ALA A 117 -76.60 5.57 7.28
N THR A 118 -76.55 5.41 5.95
CA THR A 118 -75.77 4.32 5.32
C THR A 118 -74.27 4.50 5.51
N LEU A 119 -73.73 5.72 5.35
CA LEU A 119 -72.33 6.03 5.64
C LEU A 119 -71.98 5.79 7.12
N LYS A 120 -72.87 6.15 8.05
CA LYS A 120 -72.72 5.88 9.48
C LYS A 120 -72.67 4.37 9.77
N ASN A 121 -73.52 3.57 9.13
CA ASN A 121 -73.51 2.13 9.29
C ASN A 121 -72.20 1.49 8.78
N GLN A 122 -71.69 1.96 7.63
CA GLN A 122 -70.40 1.52 7.10
C GLN A 122 -69.23 1.86 8.03
N ILE A 123 -69.27 3.02 8.69
CA ILE A 123 -68.28 3.40 9.70
C ILE A 123 -68.38 2.50 10.94
N LEU A 124 -69.59 2.23 11.43
CA LEU A 124 -69.79 1.36 12.60
C LEU A 124 -69.28 -0.07 12.33
N GLU A 125 -69.57 -0.61 11.15
CA GLU A 125 -69.08 -1.93 10.72
C GLU A 125 -67.53 -1.97 10.64
N ALA A 126 -66.91 -0.91 10.14
CA ALA A 126 -65.46 -0.80 10.06
C ALA A 126 -64.81 -0.63 11.45
N ILE A 127 -65.45 0.08 12.38
CA ILE A 127 -64.98 0.30 13.76
C ILE A 127 -65.12 -0.96 14.61
N GLU A 128 -66.13 -1.80 14.37
CA GLU A 128 -66.37 -3.03 15.14
C GLU A 128 -65.14 -3.96 15.12
N LYS A 129 -64.42 -4.00 13.99
CA LYS A 129 -63.15 -4.74 13.82
C LYS A 129 -62.03 -4.23 14.73
N PHE A 130 -62.08 -2.97 15.16
CA PHE A 130 -61.10 -2.36 16.07
C PHE A 130 -61.53 -2.41 17.54
N LYS A 131 -62.78 -2.79 17.85
CA LYS A 131 -63.23 -2.95 19.24
C LYS A 131 -62.71 -4.24 19.88
N ASP A 132 -62.37 -5.24 19.08
CA ASP A 132 -61.71 -6.45 19.55
C ASP A 132 -60.30 -6.13 20.08
N ASN A 133 -60.14 -6.24 21.40
CA ASN A 133 -58.89 -5.94 22.08
C ASN A 133 -57.76 -6.88 21.65
N THR A 134 -58.07 -8.11 21.23
CA THR A 134 -57.08 -9.09 20.76
C THR A 134 -56.51 -8.70 19.39
N PHE A 135 -57.35 -8.16 18.51
CA PHE A 135 -56.94 -7.64 17.21
C PHE A 135 -56.02 -6.43 17.36
N LEU A 136 -56.36 -5.47 18.23
CA LEU A 136 -55.54 -4.29 18.50
C LEU A 136 -54.18 -4.63 19.09
N ASP A 137 -54.11 -5.54 20.05
CA ASP A 137 -52.84 -5.95 20.65
C ASP A 137 -51.94 -6.68 19.65
N GLN A 138 -52.52 -7.51 18.78
CA GLN A 138 -51.79 -8.16 17.71
C GLN A 138 -51.28 -7.12 16.68
N LEU A 139 -52.10 -6.14 16.33
CA LEU A 139 -51.74 -5.05 15.43
C LEU A 139 -50.57 -4.22 16.00
N LYS A 140 -50.64 -3.84 17.28
CA LYS A 140 -49.54 -3.15 17.99
C LYS A 140 -48.24 -3.96 17.95
N LYS A 141 -48.31 -5.25 18.25
CA LYS A 141 -47.15 -6.16 18.17
C LYS A 141 -46.56 -6.22 16.77
N ASP A 142 -47.39 -6.30 15.74
CA ASP A 142 -46.92 -6.38 14.36
C ASP A 142 -46.31 -5.05 13.87
N VAL A 143 -46.85 -3.91 14.28
CA VAL A 143 -46.26 -2.58 14.03
C VAL A 143 -44.89 -2.47 14.69
N GLU A 144 -44.76 -2.86 15.95
CA GLU A 144 -43.48 -2.83 16.67
C GLU A 144 -42.45 -3.79 16.06
N LYS A 145 -42.86 -4.99 15.63
CA LYS A 145 -41.99 -5.91 14.87
C LYS A 145 -41.48 -5.26 13.59
N ARG A 146 -42.34 -4.57 12.83
CA ARG A 146 -41.98 -3.86 11.60
C ARG A 146 -41.03 -2.69 11.88
N ARG A 147 -41.27 -1.92 12.94
CA ARG A 147 -40.40 -0.82 13.40
C ARG A 147 -39.02 -1.34 13.76
N LYS A 148 -38.94 -2.37 14.61
CA LYS A 148 -37.68 -3.01 15.00
C LYS A 148 -36.91 -3.58 13.81
N LYS A 149 -37.61 -4.22 12.85
CA LYS A 149 -36.99 -4.71 11.60
C LYS A 149 -36.36 -3.56 10.80
N ARG A 150 -37.11 -2.49 10.56
CA ARG A 150 -36.62 -1.31 9.83
C ARG A 150 -35.41 -0.67 10.51
N LEU A 151 -35.44 -0.56 11.84
CA LEU A 151 -34.31 -0.03 12.61
C LEU A 151 -33.06 -0.91 12.46
N ARG A 152 -33.19 -2.24 12.60
CA ARG A 152 -32.08 -3.18 12.40
C ARG A 152 -31.49 -3.08 11.00
N GLU A 153 -32.33 -3.03 9.97
CA GLU A 153 -31.86 -2.87 8.59
C GLU A 153 -31.16 -1.52 8.38
N GLN A 154 -31.67 -0.44 8.97
CA GLN A 154 -31.05 0.88 8.88
C GLN A 154 -29.67 0.89 9.55
N VAL A 155 -29.56 0.34 10.76
CA VAL A 155 -28.28 0.20 11.48
C VAL A 155 -27.31 -0.68 10.70
N LYS A 156 -27.76 -1.85 10.19
CA LYS A 156 -26.94 -2.74 9.36
C LYS A 156 -26.40 -2.03 8.12
N ARG A 157 -27.24 -1.25 7.42
CA ARG A 157 -26.81 -0.47 6.25
C ARG A 157 -25.79 0.61 6.60
N ARG A 158 -25.97 1.32 7.72
CA ARG A 158 -24.99 2.33 8.19
C ARG A 158 -23.66 1.66 8.53
N ASN A 159 -23.68 0.59 9.32
CA ASN A 159 -22.47 -0.13 9.71
C ASN A 159 -21.75 -0.70 8.49
N TRP A 160 -22.48 -1.27 7.53
CA TRP A 160 -21.89 -1.76 6.28
C TRP A 160 -21.23 -0.65 5.46
N LYS A 161 -21.82 0.55 5.40
CA LYS A 161 -21.20 1.70 4.70
C LYS A 161 -19.89 2.12 5.37
N VAL A 162 -19.89 2.24 6.70
CA VAL A 162 -18.69 2.61 7.49
C VAL A 162 -17.61 1.54 7.34
N GLU A 163 -17.98 0.27 7.48
CA GLU A 163 -17.05 -0.85 7.31
C GLU A 163 -16.47 -0.90 5.89
N LYS A 164 -17.30 -0.66 4.87
CA LYS A 164 -16.84 -0.58 3.48
C LYS A 164 -15.86 0.57 3.28
N SER A 165 -16.13 1.77 3.82
CA SER A 165 -15.20 2.90 3.70
C SER A 165 -13.89 2.62 4.43
N LEU A 166 -13.93 2.07 5.64
CA LEU A 166 -12.73 1.68 6.39
C LEU A 166 -11.87 0.65 5.64
N ARG A 167 -12.49 -0.33 4.98
CA ARG A 167 -11.75 -1.30 4.15
C ARG A 167 -11.10 -0.66 2.92
N VAL A 168 -11.78 0.30 2.29
CA VAL A 168 -11.22 1.04 1.15
C VAL A 168 -10.06 1.91 1.61
N GLU A 169 -10.21 2.63 2.72
CA GLU A 169 -9.16 3.47 3.30
C GLU A 169 -7.96 2.64 3.76
N ARG A 170 -8.18 1.49 4.43
CA ARG A 170 -7.10 0.58 4.81
C ARG A 170 -6.34 0.05 3.59
N ARG A 171 -7.05 -0.32 2.51
CA ARG A 171 -6.42 -0.74 1.25
C ARG A 171 -5.62 0.41 0.64
N ALA A 172 -6.19 1.60 0.56
CA ALA A 172 -5.50 2.78 0.04
C ALA A 172 -4.23 3.10 0.85
N ARG A 173 -4.28 2.98 2.18
CA ARG A 173 -3.11 3.18 3.06
C ARG A 173 -2.01 2.15 2.79
N LEU A 174 -2.37 0.87 2.68
CA LEU A 174 -1.41 -0.20 2.38
C LEU A 174 -0.78 -0.01 0.99
N HIS A 175 -1.58 0.37 -0.01
CA HIS A 175 -1.05 0.68 -1.35
C HIS A 175 -0.12 1.90 -1.31
N ALA A 176 -0.49 2.98 -0.62
CA ALA A 176 0.36 4.15 -0.48
C ALA A 176 1.67 3.85 0.24
N GLU A 177 1.65 2.97 1.24
CA GLU A 177 2.84 2.49 1.93
C GLU A 177 3.74 1.66 1.00
N ALA A 178 3.16 0.72 0.24
CA ALA A 178 3.87 -0.06 -0.76
C ALA A 178 4.49 0.82 -1.85
N ASP A 179 3.74 1.79 -2.39
CA ASP A 179 4.23 2.72 -3.40
C ASP A 179 5.34 3.63 -2.86
N SER A 180 5.23 4.03 -1.59
CA SER A 180 6.26 4.82 -0.93
C SER A 180 7.53 3.99 -0.70
N TRP A 181 7.40 2.71 -0.38
CA TRP A 181 8.53 1.79 -0.30
C TRP A 181 9.18 1.58 -1.67
N LEU A 182 8.39 1.34 -2.71
CA LEU A 182 8.89 1.13 -4.07
C LEU A 182 9.62 2.39 -4.59
N ARG A 183 9.09 3.58 -4.33
CA ARG A 183 9.77 4.85 -4.66
C ARG A 183 11.09 5.03 -3.91
N ARG A 184 11.14 4.68 -2.62
CA ARG A 184 12.38 4.73 -1.85
C ARG A 184 13.42 3.77 -2.42
N GLU A 185 13.01 2.55 -2.72
CA GLU A 185 13.90 1.53 -3.29
C GLU A 185 14.41 1.96 -4.66
N GLN A 186 13.53 2.44 -5.53
CA GLN A 186 13.91 2.94 -6.85
C GLN A 186 14.89 4.13 -6.76
N ALA A 187 14.73 5.01 -5.77
CA ALA A 187 15.64 6.12 -5.55
C ALA A 187 17.03 5.65 -5.08
N VAL A 188 17.11 4.58 -4.29
CA VAL A 188 18.39 3.96 -3.91
C VAL A 188 19.07 3.39 -5.15
N ILE A 189 18.35 2.59 -5.95
CA ILE A 189 18.89 1.98 -7.18
C ILE A 189 19.37 3.05 -8.17
N GLU A 190 18.59 4.11 -8.38
CA GLU A 190 18.96 5.18 -9.31
C GLU A 190 20.19 5.95 -8.81
N LYS A 191 20.29 6.17 -7.49
CA LYS A 191 21.49 6.78 -6.89
C LYS A 191 22.72 5.89 -7.06
N GLU A 192 22.62 4.59 -6.79
CA GLU A 192 23.72 3.64 -7.01
C GLU A 192 24.16 3.62 -8.48
N LYS A 193 23.21 3.67 -9.41
CA LYS A 193 23.48 3.75 -10.83
C LYS A 193 24.20 5.05 -11.21
N GLN A 194 23.80 6.19 -10.63
CA GLN A 194 24.47 7.47 -10.83
C GLN A 194 25.90 7.44 -10.27
N ASP A 195 26.08 6.92 -9.05
CA ASP A 195 27.39 6.78 -8.42
C ASP A 195 28.33 5.86 -9.25
N GLU A 196 27.81 4.75 -9.78
CA GLU A 196 28.56 3.85 -10.66
C GLU A 196 28.92 4.49 -12.01
N ASN A 197 28.03 5.31 -12.59
CA ASN A 197 28.34 6.06 -13.81
C ASN A 197 29.44 7.09 -13.56
N LEU A 198 29.37 7.83 -12.45
CA LEU A 198 30.43 8.76 -12.05
C LEU A 198 31.78 8.05 -11.86
N ARG A 199 31.76 6.83 -11.30
CA ARG A 199 32.97 6.00 -11.17
C ARG A 199 33.56 5.64 -12.53
N LYS A 200 32.72 5.21 -13.48
CA LYS A 200 33.15 4.90 -14.84
C LYS A 200 33.71 6.14 -15.56
N ASP A 201 33.08 7.29 -15.40
CA ASP A 201 33.56 8.54 -15.99
C ASP A 201 34.94 8.92 -15.40
N ALA A 202 35.12 8.76 -14.09
CA ALA A 202 36.41 9.00 -13.44
C ALA A 202 37.50 8.02 -13.93
N ASP A 203 37.18 6.73 -14.07
CA ASP A 203 38.10 5.72 -14.60
C ASP A 203 38.45 5.98 -16.08
N MET A 204 37.48 6.44 -16.87
CA MET A 204 37.69 6.85 -18.27
C MET A 204 38.68 8.01 -18.34
N ILE A 205 38.47 9.08 -17.57
CA ILE A 205 39.38 10.24 -17.50
C ILE A 205 40.78 9.79 -17.05
N LEU A 206 40.89 8.95 -16.03
CA LEU A 206 42.17 8.39 -15.59
C LEU A 206 42.87 7.60 -16.70
N SER A 207 42.13 6.81 -17.48
CA SER A 207 42.67 6.06 -18.59
C SER A 207 43.21 6.97 -19.69
N ASP A 208 42.50 8.06 -19.99
CA ASP A 208 42.92 9.06 -20.97
C ASP A 208 44.20 9.78 -20.52
N VAL A 209 44.30 10.18 -19.26
CA VAL A 209 45.52 10.80 -18.70
C VAL A 209 46.70 9.82 -18.76
N ARG A 210 46.48 8.53 -18.45
CA ARG A 210 47.52 7.49 -18.57
C ARG A 210 47.96 7.30 -20.03
N ASN A 211 47.03 7.32 -20.97
CA ASN A 211 47.33 7.20 -22.39
C ASN A 211 48.15 8.40 -22.89
N LYS A 212 47.73 9.62 -22.56
CA LYS A 212 48.47 10.86 -22.87
C LYS A 212 49.89 10.85 -22.30
N ARG A 213 50.04 10.40 -21.05
CA ARG A 213 51.35 10.23 -20.40
C ARG A 213 52.22 9.19 -21.13
N ASN A 214 51.64 8.05 -21.48
CA ASN A 214 52.35 7.01 -22.22
C ASN A 214 52.79 7.51 -23.60
N ASP A 215 51.98 8.31 -24.28
CA ASP A 215 52.35 8.90 -25.55
C ASP A 215 53.50 9.90 -25.41
N ALA A 216 53.49 10.76 -24.38
CA ALA A 216 54.63 11.64 -24.09
C ALA A 216 55.93 10.84 -23.88
N LYS A 217 55.88 9.74 -23.14
CA LYS A 217 57.03 8.84 -22.95
C LYS A 217 57.48 8.16 -24.25
N LYS A 218 56.54 7.73 -25.10
CA LYS A 218 56.88 7.16 -26.42
C LYS A 218 57.63 8.18 -27.28
N TYR A 219 57.17 9.44 -27.32
CA TYR A 219 57.84 10.49 -28.08
C TYR A 219 59.22 10.83 -27.52
N LEU A 220 59.40 10.85 -26.19
CA LEU A 220 60.71 11.00 -25.57
C LEU A 220 61.68 9.89 -25.97
N LEU A 221 61.23 8.63 -25.96
CA LEU A 221 62.03 7.50 -26.42
C LEU A 221 62.41 7.64 -27.89
N ILE A 222 61.46 8.01 -28.77
CA ILE A 222 61.74 8.24 -30.19
C ILE A 222 62.78 9.34 -30.39
N LEU A 223 62.67 10.46 -29.68
CA LEU A 223 63.64 11.57 -29.76
C LEU A 223 65.04 11.15 -29.30
N GLN A 224 65.12 10.34 -28.24
CA GLN A 224 66.37 9.77 -27.77
C GLN A 224 67.01 8.85 -28.81
N GLU A 225 66.22 7.96 -29.43
CA GLU A 225 66.71 7.07 -30.49
C GLU A 225 67.14 7.84 -31.76
N LEU A 226 66.43 8.92 -32.13
CA LEU A 226 66.85 9.80 -33.22
C LEU A 226 68.18 10.49 -32.94
N LYS A 227 68.40 10.93 -31.70
CA LYS A 227 69.68 11.51 -31.25
C LYS A 227 70.80 10.46 -31.31
N ASN A 228 70.54 9.24 -30.84
CA ASN A 228 71.48 8.12 -30.92
C ASN A 228 71.85 7.80 -32.38
N LEU A 229 70.86 7.69 -33.27
CA LEU A 229 71.08 7.41 -34.69
C LEU A 229 71.90 8.52 -35.37
N ARG A 230 71.60 9.79 -35.07
CA ARG A 230 72.38 10.93 -35.56
C ARG A 230 73.84 10.83 -35.09
N ASN A 231 74.06 10.55 -33.80
CA ASN A 231 75.41 10.39 -33.23
C ASN A 231 76.18 9.25 -33.92
N VAL A 232 75.56 8.09 -34.11
CA VAL A 232 76.16 6.95 -34.85
C VAL A 232 76.52 7.35 -36.27
N LYS A 233 75.61 8.00 -37.01
CA LYS A 233 75.90 8.50 -38.37
C LYS A 233 77.06 9.49 -38.39
N THR A 234 77.13 10.41 -37.42
CA THR A 234 78.22 11.36 -37.33
C THR A 234 79.57 10.71 -37.01
N ASN A 235 79.57 9.68 -36.16
CA ASN A 235 80.79 8.94 -35.82
C ASN A 235 81.29 8.11 -37.00
N ILE A 236 80.38 7.50 -37.78
CA ILE A 236 80.73 6.75 -38.99
C ILE A 236 81.33 7.68 -40.06
N ALA A 237 80.72 8.85 -40.29
CA ALA A 237 81.26 9.83 -41.25
C ALA A 237 82.64 10.34 -40.83
N LYS A 238 82.82 10.67 -39.54
CA LYS A 238 84.13 11.03 -38.98
C LYS A 238 85.17 9.93 -39.16
N ALA A 239 84.81 8.67 -38.93
CA ALA A 239 85.69 7.53 -39.14
C ALA A 239 86.09 7.32 -40.61
N ARG A 240 85.26 7.77 -41.55
CA ARG A 240 85.55 7.79 -43.01
C ARG A 240 86.32 9.02 -43.46
N GLY A 241 86.60 9.99 -42.58
CA GLY A 241 87.23 11.26 -42.92
C GLY A 241 86.30 12.31 -43.55
N GLU A 242 84.98 12.05 -43.58
CA GLU A 242 83.97 12.98 -44.07
C GLU A 242 83.59 13.99 -42.97
N MET A 243 83.69 15.28 -43.27
CA MET A 243 83.30 16.35 -42.34
C MET A 243 81.83 16.71 -42.52
N ILE A 244 80.98 16.30 -41.57
CA ILE A 244 79.61 16.81 -41.47
C ILE A 244 79.66 18.23 -40.88
N SER A 245 78.87 19.15 -41.44
CA SER A 245 78.76 20.52 -40.93
C SER A 245 78.39 20.52 -39.44
N THR A 246 79.27 21.09 -38.62
CA THR A 246 79.09 21.23 -37.17
C THR A 246 77.86 22.08 -36.83
N ALA A 247 77.65 23.17 -37.58
CA ALA A 247 76.47 24.02 -37.46
C ALA A 247 75.16 23.25 -37.70
N ALA A 248 75.11 22.36 -38.69
CA ALA A 248 73.92 21.53 -38.94
C ALA A 248 73.67 20.50 -37.82
N ASN A 249 74.72 20.06 -37.13
CA ASN A 249 74.60 19.16 -35.98
C ASN A 249 74.11 19.90 -34.72
N GLU A 250 74.61 21.11 -34.49
CA GLU A 250 74.16 21.97 -33.39
C GLU A 250 72.69 22.37 -33.56
N VAL A 251 72.27 22.76 -34.76
CA VAL A 251 70.86 23.06 -35.04
C VAL A 251 69.96 21.84 -34.79
N PHE A 252 70.38 20.64 -35.21
CA PHE A 252 69.64 19.42 -34.95
C PHE A 252 69.53 19.12 -33.45
N ASN A 253 70.64 19.18 -32.72
CA ASN A 253 70.64 18.93 -31.27
C ASN A 253 69.77 19.95 -30.54
N ASN A 254 69.86 21.24 -30.89
CA ASN A 254 69.03 22.28 -30.31
C ASN A 254 67.53 22.05 -30.55
N ILE A 255 67.13 21.55 -31.73
CA ILE A 255 65.73 21.22 -32.02
C ILE A 255 65.27 19.99 -31.22
N ILE A 256 66.09 18.93 -31.17
CA ILE A 256 65.78 17.72 -30.40
C ILE A 256 65.70 18.02 -28.91
N ASP A 257 66.60 18.84 -28.38
CA ASP A 257 66.64 19.20 -26.97
C ASP A 257 65.40 20.04 -26.59
N LYS A 258 65.00 21.00 -27.44
CA LYS A 258 63.73 21.75 -27.25
C LYS A 258 62.50 20.84 -27.28
N LEU A 259 62.41 19.92 -28.25
CA LEU A 259 61.29 18.98 -28.33
C LEU A 259 61.29 18.03 -27.12
N SER A 260 62.46 17.57 -26.67
CA SER A 260 62.60 16.71 -25.49
C SER A 260 62.18 17.45 -24.22
N GLU A 261 62.50 18.74 -24.10
CA GLU A 261 62.05 19.59 -22.98
C GLU A 261 60.52 19.75 -22.97
N GLN A 262 59.91 20.00 -24.14
CA GLN A 262 58.46 20.12 -24.27
C GLN A 262 57.74 18.81 -23.86
N TRP A 263 58.18 17.67 -24.38
CA TRP A 263 57.59 16.38 -24.03
C TRP A 263 57.86 15.96 -22.58
N SER A 264 59.01 16.34 -22.01
CA SER A 264 59.30 16.12 -20.59
C SER A 264 58.41 16.96 -19.69
N THR A 265 58.10 18.21 -20.10
CA THR A 265 57.16 19.07 -19.40
C THR A 265 55.76 18.48 -19.42
N LEU A 266 55.30 17.99 -20.58
CA LEU A 266 54.02 17.30 -20.72
C LEU A 266 53.92 16.01 -19.89
N ASP A 267 54.96 15.15 -19.86
CA ASP A 267 54.96 13.96 -18.98
C ASP A 267 54.88 14.34 -17.49
N ARG A 268 55.57 15.42 -17.08
CA ARG A 268 55.48 15.93 -15.71
C ARG A 268 54.08 16.42 -15.38
N GLU A 269 53.45 17.20 -16.27
CA GLU A 269 52.09 17.70 -16.08
C GLU A 269 51.07 16.57 -15.97
N TYR A 270 51.08 15.61 -16.89
CA TYR A 270 50.20 14.43 -16.83
C TYR A 270 50.50 13.55 -15.61
N SER A 271 51.75 13.47 -15.15
CA SER A 271 52.08 12.75 -13.92
C SER A 271 51.49 13.43 -12.68
N ILE A 272 51.49 14.75 -12.62
CA ILE A 272 50.87 15.50 -11.50
C ILE A 272 49.35 15.34 -11.56
N GLU A 273 48.75 15.47 -12.74
CA GLU A 273 47.30 15.26 -12.96
C GLU A 273 46.87 13.85 -12.57
N GLU A 274 47.59 12.80 -13.01
CA GLU A 274 47.30 11.41 -12.65
C GLU A 274 47.39 11.18 -11.12
N GLN A 275 48.40 11.76 -10.47
CA GLN A 275 48.56 11.67 -9.02
C GLN A 275 47.44 12.42 -8.28
N GLY A 276 47.06 13.62 -8.75
CA GLY A 276 45.95 14.39 -8.20
C GLY A 276 44.63 13.65 -8.29
N LEU A 277 44.30 13.09 -9.45
CA LEU A 277 43.08 12.31 -9.67
C LEU A 277 43.06 11.03 -8.80
N LYS A 278 44.19 10.34 -8.67
CA LYS A 278 44.31 9.18 -7.77
C LYS A 278 44.11 9.54 -6.30
N LEU A 279 44.63 10.67 -5.85
CA LEU A 279 44.44 11.14 -4.47
C LEU A 279 42.98 11.48 -4.22
N MET A 280 42.34 12.22 -5.14
CA MET A 280 40.92 12.57 -5.04
C MET A 280 40.04 11.31 -4.92
N LEU A 281 40.26 10.30 -5.76
CA LEU A 281 39.52 9.04 -5.71
C LEU A 281 39.77 8.23 -4.43
N LYS A 282 40.97 8.27 -3.87
CA LYS A 282 41.26 7.62 -2.58
C LYS A 282 40.53 8.32 -1.43
N THR A 283 40.60 9.65 -1.38
CA THR A 283 39.94 10.45 -0.34
C THR A 283 38.42 10.29 -0.41
N ASP A 284 37.82 10.26 -1.60
CA ASP A 284 36.38 10.02 -1.75
C ASP A 284 35.98 8.61 -1.27
N ASN A 285 36.75 7.57 -1.61
CA ASN A 285 36.51 6.22 -1.12
C ASN A 285 36.67 6.11 0.41
N GLU A 286 37.69 6.73 0.99
CA GLU A 286 37.89 6.76 2.45
C GLU A 286 36.72 7.47 3.16
N ASN A 287 36.26 8.61 2.64
CA ASN A 287 35.10 9.32 3.14
C ASN A 287 33.81 8.48 3.05
N LEU A 288 33.64 7.69 1.99
CA LEU A 288 32.52 6.76 1.86
C LEU A 288 32.59 5.63 2.89
N ILE A 289 33.77 5.02 3.08
CA ILE A 289 33.99 3.98 4.08
C ILE A 289 33.74 4.51 5.49
N GLU A 290 34.19 5.72 5.81
CA GLU A 290 33.91 6.35 7.10
C GLU A 290 32.42 6.62 7.32
N LYS A 291 31.72 7.14 6.31
CA LYS A 291 30.26 7.35 6.38
C LYS A 291 29.51 6.04 6.58
N GLN A 292 29.89 4.99 5.86
CA GLN A 292 29.30 3.66 6.03
C GLN A 292 29.58 3.10 7.43
N LYS A 293 30.81 3.19 7.93
CA LYS A 293 31.17 2.74 9.29
C LYS A 293 30.38 3.49 10.36
N LYS A 294 30.23 4.82 10.22
CA LYS A 294 29.43 5.63 11.16
C LYS A 294 27.96 5.24 11.13
N ASN A 295 27.37 5.06 9.94
CA ASN A 295 25.99 4.63 9.79
C ASN A 295 25.74 3.25 10.40
N VAL A 296 26.61 2.28 10.10
CA VAL A 296 26.51 0.92 10.66
C VAL A 296 26.66 0.97 12.17
N PHE A 297 27.65 1.70 12.70
CA PHE A 297 27.81 1.86 14.15
C PHE A 297 26.57 2.50 14.81
N ASP A 298 26.01 3.57 14.23
CA ASP A 298 24.81 4.22 14.74
C ASP A 298 23.57 3.30 14.65
N GLU A 299 23.45 2.50 13.60
CA GLU A 299 22.40 1.48 13.47
C GLU A 299 22.52 0.40 14.55
N TRP A 300 23.72 -0.18 14.74
CA TRP A 300 23.96 -1.15 15.81
C TRP A 300 23.76 -0.54 17.19
N GLN A 301 24.18 0.71 17.40
CA GLN A 301 23.94 1.42 18.64
C GLN A 301 22.43 1.58 18.90
N ASN A 302 21.64 1.92 17.88
CA ASN A 302 20.19 2.03 17.99
C ASN A 302 19.48 0.67 18.19
N VAL A 303 20.00 -0.42 17.61
CA VAL A 303 19.45 -1.77 17.79
C VAL A 303 19.76 -2.31 19.18
N LEU A 304 21.00 -2.16 19.65
CA LEU A 304 21.46 -2.70 20.94
C LEU A 304 20.96 -1.89 22.12
N PHE A 305 20.92 -0.56 22.01
CA PHE A 305 20.60 0.33 23.13
C PHE A 305 19.27 1.07 22.94
N GLY A 306 18.53 0.78 21.86
CA GLY A 306 17.34 1.53 21.47
C GLY A 306 17.68 2.89 20.89
N LYS A 307 16.66 3.60 20.39
CA LYS A 307 16.80 5.00 19.92
C LYS A 307 17.47 5.79 21.03
N LYS A 308 18.62 6.43 20.75
CA LYS A 308 19.37 7.26 21.71
C LYS A 308 18.39 8.03 22.58
N VAL A 309 18.19 7.54 23.80
CA VAL A 309 17.41 8.23 24.82
C VAL A 309 18.21 9.51 25.03
N LEU A 310 17.64 10.64 24.61
CA LEU A 310 18.28 11.95 24.64
C LEU A 310 18.87 12.20 26.04
N MET A 311 20.17 12.02 26.20
CA MET A 311 20.89 12.33 27.43
C MET A 311 22.12 13.14 27.03
N PRO A 312 22.46 14.26 27.72
CA PRO A 312 22.12 14.61 29.10
C PRO A 312 21.46 16.00 29.30
N ASP A 313 21.08 16.73 28.25
CA ASP A 313 20.65 18.13 28.41
C ASP A 313 19.15 18.30 28.75
N GLN A 314 18.33 17.28 28.47
CA GLN A 314 16.90 17.27 28.83
C GLN A 314 16.59 16.57 30.16
N VAL A 315 17.55 15.84 30.74
CA VAL A 315 17.34 15.15 32.02
C VAL A 315 17.72 15.98 33.23
N GLN A 316 18.57 16.99 33.06
CA GLN A 316 18.80 17.96 34.13
C GLN A 316 17.58 18.86 34.39
N THR A 317 16.65 19.00 33.44
CA THR A 317 15.51 19.92 33.58
C THR A 317 14.30 19.35 34.33
N ASP A 318 14.18 18.04 34.52
CA ASP A 318 12.99 17.46 35.16
C ASP A 318 13.33 16.44 36.25
N ILE A 319 13.67 16.96 37.43
CA ILE A 319 13.89 16.20 38.66
C ILE A 319 12.71 15.27 38.95
N ALA A 320 11.48 15.65 38.58
CA ALA A 320 10.30 14.82 38.81
C ALA A 320 10.34 13.53 37.98
N ASN A 321 10.84 13.57 36.74
CA ASN A 321 11.02 12.37 35.91
C ASN A 321 12.11 11.47 36.48
N LEU A 322 13.21 12.02 37.01
CA LEU A 322 14.24 11.22 37.67
C LEU A 322 13.71 10.52 38.93
N VAL A 323 12.94 11.23 39.75
CA VAL A 323 12.27 10.65 40.92
C VAL A 323 11.24 9.60 40.49
N MET A 324 10.49 9.82 39.42
CA MET A 324 9.53 8.84 38.89
C MET A 324 10.21 7.56 38.40
N ILE A 325 11.31 7.69 37.64
CA ILE A 325 12.10 6.55 37.20
C ILE A 325 12.66 5.83 38.41
N ARG A 326 13.27 6.55 39.37
CA ARG A 326 13.85 5.94 40.56
C ARG A 326 12.82 5.23 41.42
N THR A 327 11.67 5.84 41.68
CA THR A 327 10.56 5.22 42.42
C THR A 327 9.97 4.02 41.69
N ALA A 328 9.97 4.01 40.35
CA ALA A 328 9.58 2.83 39.58
C ALA A 328 10.57 1.67 39.77
N TRP A 329 11.88 1.95 39.82
CA TRP A 329 12.91 0.96 40.13
C TRP A 329 12.86 0.48 41.58
N ASP A 330 12.62 1.40 42.53
CA ASP A 330 12.55 1.08 43.96
C ASP A 330 11.38 0.14 44.30
N LYS A 331 10.31 0.10 43.48
CA LYS A 331 9.23 -0.90 43.61
C LYS A 331 9.70 -2.35 43.42
N TYR A 332 10.84 -2.57 42.76
CA TYR A 332 11.41 -3.90 42.55
C TYR A 332 12.50 -4.24 43.58
N ILE A 333 12.80 -3.31 44.51
CA ILE A 333 13.70 -3.58 45.63
C ILE A 333 12.85 -4.15 46.76
N ASN A 334 13.01 -5.44 47.04
CA ASN A 334 12.31 -6.11 48.13
C ASN A 334 13.35 -6.64 49.13
N PHE A 335 13.13 -6.43 50.43
CA PHE A 335 14.08 -6.81 51.49
C PHE A 335 13.80 -8.19 52.11
N ASP A 336 12.73 -8.85 51.66
CA ASP A 336 12.37 -10.19 52.13
C ASP A 336 13.37 -11.24 51.63
N ALA A 337 13.61 -12.26 52.46
CA ALA A 337 14.58 -13.33 52.22
C ALA A 337 14.29 -14.20 50.98
N ASP A 338 13.05 -14.17 50.48
CA ASP A 338 12.60 -14.91 49.28
C ASP A 338 12.72 -14.08 47.98
N SER A 339 13.34 -12.90 48.03
CA SER A 339 13.55 -12.06 46.85
C SER A 339 14.77 -12.50 46.03
N SER A 340 14.66 -12.43 44.71
CA SER A 340 15.78 -12.73 43.80
C SER A 340 16.85 -11.64 43.92
N GLN A 341 18.00 -11.98 44.49
CA GLN A 341 19.15 -11.07 44.54
C GLN A 341 19.66 -10.74 43.13
N ILE A 342 20.22 -9.54 42.96
CA ILE A 342 20.92 -9.16 41.73
C ILE A 342 22.07 -10.16 41.53
N PRO A 343 22.10 -10.90 40.42
CA PRO A 343 23.13 -11.91 40.20
C PRO A 343 24.51 -11.27 40.14
N ILE A 344 25.42 -11.74 40.96
CA ILE A 344 26.83 -11.34 40.92
C ILE A 344 27.50 -12.20 39.85
N GLY A 345 27.51 -11.72 38.60
CA GLY A 345 28.16 -12.38 37.46
C GLY A 345 27.36 -12.36 36.17
N TRP A 346 27.88 -13.03 35.13
CA TRP A 346 27.18 -13.19 33.85
C TRP A 346 25.96 -14.10 34.01
N ILE A 347 24.77 -13.57 33.72
CA ILE A 347 23.54 -14.34 33.72
C ILE A 347 23.46 -15.11 32.40
N ILE A 348 23.65 -16.42 32.47
CA ILE A 348 23.40 -17.30 31.32
C ILE A 348 21.87 -17.45 31.21
N PRO A 349 21.26 -17.06 30.08
CA PRO A 349 19.82 -17.24 29.89
C PRO A 349 19.46 -18.71 30.02
N LYS A 350 18.34 -19.01 30.69
CA LYS A 350 17.78 -20.37 30.68
C LYS A 350 17.48 -20.78 29.23
N THR A 351 17.60 -22.07 28.94
CA THR A 351 17.20 -22.63 27.65
C THR A 351 15.75 -22.20 27.35
N PRO A 352 15.47 -21.66 26.15
CA PRO A 352 14.17 -21.07 25.85
C PRO A 352 13.08 -22.14 25.89
N GLN A 353 12.12 -21.97 26.80
CA GLN A 353 10.94 -22.85 26.93
C GLN A 353 9.87 -22.58 25.86
N SER A 354 10.03 -21.52 25.06
CA SER A 354 9.08 -21.14 24.01
C SER A 354 9.57 -21.59 22.64
N ALA A 355 8.70 -22.30 21.91
CA ALA A 355 8.95 -22.81 20.57
C ALA A 355 9.38 -21.71 19.57
N ALA A 356 8.91 -20.47 19.77
CA ALA A 356 9.27 -19.34 18.93
C ALA A 356 10.74 -18.91 19.08
N TRP A 357 11.35 -19.15 20.24
CA TRP A 357 12.75 -18.81 20.52
C TRP A 357 13.69 -19.98 20.29
N GLN A 358 13.18 -21.20 20.40
CA GLN A 358 13.92 -22.44 20.19
C GLN A 358 14.49 -22.56 18.76
N LYS A 359 13.82 -21.97 17.76
CA LYS A 359 14.30 -21.94 16.36
C LYS A 359 15.57 -21.10 16.13
N TYR A 360 15.98 -20.29 17.12
CA TYR A 360 17.17 -19.44 17.03
C TYR A 360 18.35 -19.96 17.86
N LEU A 361 18.17 -21.02 18.64
CA LEU A 361 19.32 -21.73 19.20
C LEU A 361 20.00 -22.46 18.04
N LYS A 362 21.22 -22.06 17.72
CA LYS A 362 22.09 -22.92 16.92
C LYS A 362 22.42 -24.11 17.81
N ASN A 363 22.24 -25.32 17.29
CA ASN A 363 22.78 -26.51 17.90
C ASN A 363 24.29 -26.38 17.83
N ASP A 364 24.91 -25.86 18.88
CA ASP A 364 26.35 -25.97 19.08
C ASP A 364 26.64 -27.44 19.40
N THR A 365 26.65 -28.27 18.37
CA THR A 365 27.29 -29.58 18.40
C THR A 365 28.77 -29.36 18.15
N SER A 366 29.54 -29.31 19.23
CA SER A 366 30.97 -29.65 19.26
C SER A 366 31.16 -30.77 20.26
#